data_AF-A0A319DP39-F1
#
_entry.id   AF-A0A319DP39-F1
#
_cell.length_a   1.000
_cell.length_b   1.000
_cell.length_c   1.000
_cell.angle_alpha   90.00
_cell.angle_beta   90.00
_cell.angle_gamma   90.00
#
_symmetry.space_group_name_H-M   'P 1'
#
loop_
_entity.id
_entity.type
_entity.pdbx_description
1 polymer ?
#
loop_
_entity_poly.entity_id
_entity_poly.type
_entity_poly.pdbx_seq_one_letter_code
_entity_poly.pdbx_strand_id
1 'polypeptide(L)' 'SSPEKVVRQKRDGGRKALIHKAYEYSKLCDADICLGIRIRESGQVTTFQSDSTGF' A
#
# COMPACT_ATOMS: atom_id res chain seq x y z
N SER A 1 -0.97 3.03 26.69
CA SER A 1 -1.01 3.21 25.22
C SER A 1 -2.46 3.11 24.77
N SER A 2 -3.02 4.16 24.17
CA SER A 2 -4.44 4.17 23.79
C SER A 2 -4.73 3.17 22.66
N PRO A 3 -5.83 2.41 22.70
CA PRO A 3 -6.14 1.36 21.71
C PRO A 3 -6.19 1.87 20.26
N GLU A 4 -6.60 3.13 20.06
CA GLU A 4 -6.61 3.80 18.75
C GLU A 4 -5.21 3.89 18.11
N LYS A 5 -4.16 4.14 18.92
CA LYS A 5 -2.79 4.24 18.42
C LYS A 5 -2.27 2.88 17.91
N VAL A 6 -2.65 1.80 18.58
CA VAL A 6 -2.26 0.42 18.21
C VAL A 6 -2.94 -0.03 16.91
N VAL A 7 -4.23 0.27 16.76
CA VAL A 7 -4.99 -0.01 15.52
C VAL A 7 -4.39 0.74 14.34
N ARG A 8 -4.02 2.02 14.55
CA ARG A 8 -3.42 2.86 13.51
C ARG A 8 -2.05 2.33 13.08
N GLN A 9 -1.18 1.94 14.04
CA GLN A 9 0.10 1.29 13.73
C GLN A 9 -0.06 -0.01 12.96
N LYS A 10 -1.02 -0.86 13.33
CA LYS A 10 -1.26 -2.13 12.62
C LYS A 10 -1.74 -1.90 11.19
N ARG A 11 -2.59 -0.89 10.96
CA ARG A 11 -3.06 -0.49 9.62
C ARG A 11 -1.94 0.09 8.76
N ASP A 12 -1.14 1.01 9.31
CA ASP A 12 -0.01 1.60 8.59
C ASP A 12 1.07 0.57 8.25
N GLY A 13 1.36 -0.36 9.17
CA GLY A 13 2.24 -1.49 8.93
C GLY A 13 1.73 -2.41 7.82
N GLY A 14 0.45 -2.78 7.85
CA GLY A 14 -0.18 -3.59 6.81
C GLY A 14 -0.15 -2.94 5.43
N ARG A 15 -0.41 -1.62 5.36
CA ARG A 15 -0.32 -0.84 4.11
C ARG A 15 1.09 -0.88 3.53
N LYS A 16 2.12 -0.59 4.33
CA LYS A 16 3.52 -0.61 3.88
C LYS A 16 3.94 -2.00 3.38
N ALA A 17 3.57 -3.05 4.09
CA ALA A 17 3.87 -4.42 3.68
C ALA A 17 3.22 -4.78 2.33
N LEU A 18 1.99 -4.33 2.08
CA LEU A 18 1.31 -4.59 0.82
C LEU A 18 1.96 -3.85 -0.36
N ILE A 19 2.34 -2.59 -0.17
CA ILE A 19 3.08 -1.81 -1.18
C ILE A 19 4.43 -2.48 -1.49
N HIS A 20 5.14 -2.95 -0.46
CA HIS A 20 6.41 -3.65 -0.64
C HIS A 20 6.25 -4.92 -1.48
N LYS A 21 5.24 -5.74 -1.20
CA LYS A 21 4.96 -6.95 -2.00
C LYS A 21 4.59 -6.63 -3.45
N ALA A 22 3.82 -5.56 -3.68
CA ALA A 22 3.51 -5.11 -5.04
C ALA A 22 4.79 -4.72 -5.78
N TYR A 23 5.68 -3.97 -5.13
CA TYR A 23 6.98 -3.64 -5.69
C TYR A 23 7.83 -4.89 -5.99
N GLU A 24 7.97 -5.82 -5.03
CA GLU A 24 8.73 -7.07 -5.24
C GLU A 24 8.19 -7.88 -6.42
N TYR A 25 6.85 -8.00 -6.54
CA TYR A 25 6.24 -8.72 -7.65
C TYR A 25 6.51 -8.06 -9.01
N SER A 26 6.47 -6.72 -9.09
CA SER A 26 6.81 -6.01 -10.34
C SER A 26 8.23 -6.32 -10.80
N LYS A 27 9.19 -6.42 -9.86
CA LYS A 27 10.59 -6.73 -10.18
C LYS A 27 10.81 -8.20 -10.50
N LEU A 28 10.12 -9.10 -9.81
CA LEU A 28 10.26 -10.55 -10.02
C LEU A 28 9.69 -10.98 -11.38
N CYS A 29 8.57 -10.38 -11.79
CA CYS A 29 7.83 -10.79 -12.97
C CYS A 29 7.97 -9.83 -14.16
N ASP A 30 8.76 -8.76 -14.02
CA ASP A 30 8.89 -7.68 -15.02
C ASP A 30 7.52 -7.17 -15.49
N ALA A 31 6.68 -6.82 -14.51
CA ALA A 31 5.28 -6.49 -14.72
C ALA A 31 4.93 -5.10 -14.18
N ASP A 32 4.10 -4.38 -14.94
CA ASP A 32 3.53 -3.12 -14.50
C ASP A 32 2.37 -3.35 -13.52
N ILE A 33 2.44 -2.71 -12.36
CA ILE A 33 1.49 -2.88 -11.26
C ILE A 33 1.01 -1.52 -10.79
N CYS A 34 -0.30 -1.39 -10.68
CA CYS A 34 -0.96 -0.29 -10.00
C CYS A 34 -1.76 -0.82 -8.80
N LEU A 35 -1.64 -0.14 -7.65
CA LEU A 35 -2.35 -0.48 -6.43
C LEU A 35 -3.03 0.76 -5.85
N GLY A 36 -4.36 0.72 -5.75
CA GLY A 36 -5.17 1.72 -5.06
C GLY A 36 -5.73 1.18 -3.74
N ILE A 37 -5.47 1.87 -2.63
CA ILE A 37 -5.96 1.50 -1.31
C ILE A 37 -6.85 2.62 -0.79
N ARG A 38 -8.12 2.31 -0.51
CA ARG A 38 -9.04 3.21 0.21
C ARG A 38 -9.31 2.69 1.61
N ILE A 39 -8.90 3.44 2.62
CA ILE A 39 -9.28 3.17 4.01
C ILE A 39 -10.75 3.56 4.17
N ARG A 40 -11.64 2.58 4.34
CA ARG A 40 -13.09 2.81 4.35
C ARG A 40 -13.55 3.78 5.43
N GLU A 41 -12.95 3.68 6.61
CA GLU A 41 -13.32 4.49 7.77
C GLU A 41 -12.96 5.97 7.59
N SER A 42 -11.76 6.28 7.09
CA SER A 42 -11.30 7.66 6.93
C SER A 42 -11.52 8.22 5.52
N GLY A 43 -11.93 7.38 4.57
CA GLY A 43 -11.95 7.71 3.14
C GLY A 43 -10.56 7.93 2.52
N GLN A 44 -9.47 7.85 3.29
CA GLN A 44 -8.13 8.13 2.81
C GLN A 44 -7.74 7.17 1.69
N VAL A 45 -7.25 7.73 0.58
CA VAL A 45 -6.75 6.98 -0.57
C VAL A 45 -5.22 7.05 -0.60
N THR A 46 -4.59 5.93 -0.92
CA THR A 46 -3.16 5.85 -1.24
C THR A 46 -3.00 5.07 -2.53
N THR A 47 -2.15 5.55 -3.43
CA THR A 47 -1.83 4.88 -4.68
C THR A 47 -0.36 4.47 -4.72
N PHE A 48 -0.07 3.42 -5.48
CA PHE A 48 1.28 2.97 -5.82
C PHE A 48 1.27 2.56 -7.29
N GLN A 49 2.34 2.89 -8.00
CA GLN A 49 2.63 2.45 -9.36
C GLN A 49 4.09 1.95 -9.37
N SER A 50 4.33 0.77 -9.95
CA SER A 50 5.67 0.20 -10.03
C SER A 50 6.56 0.91 -11.04
N ASP A 51 5.95 1.46 -12.10
CA ASP A 51 6.61 2.34 -13.06
C ASP A 51 6.19 3.81 -12.85
N SER A 52 7.20 4.67 -12.80
CA SER A 52 7.07 6.12 -12.73
C SER A 52 6.70 6.77 -14.04
N THR A 53 6.82 6.07 -15.18
CA THR A 53 6.43 6.63 -16.49
C THR A 53 4.92 6.57 -16.76
N GLY A 54 4.18 5.81 -15.92
CA GLY A 54 2.75 5.56 -16.10
C GLY A 54 2.48 4.25 -16.84
N PHE A 55 1.20 3.90 -16.96
CA PHE A 55 0.72 2.82 -17.84
C PHE A 55 0.31 3.44 -19.18
#